data_AF-A0A965V360-F1
#
_entry.id   AF-A0A965V360-F1
#
_cell.length_a   1.000
_cell.length_b   1.000
_cell.length_c   1.000
_cell.angle_alpha   90.00
_cell.angle_beta   90.00
_cell.angle_gamma   90.00
#
_symmetry.space_group_name_H-M   'P 1'
#
loop_
_entity.id
_entity.type
_entity.pdbx_description
1 polymer ?
#
loop_
_entity_poly.entity_id
_entity_poly.type
_entity_poly.pdbx_seq_one_letter_code
_entity_poly.pdbx_strand_id
1 'polypeptide(L)'
;MESEKSMKEHIDELFSIEIDGWCYGIQNFPGEIYPGLVHAVIRELAPSFRVALDHSHIFDVIDVSKRISRAAKYLVHEKEICFSILAQLPNPSILDEEGQYALAQLIDQVEQKHGGALVRLQKKWAWERKKEAA
;
A
#
# COMPACT_ATOMS: atom_id res chain seq x y z
N MET A 1 -17.63 -15.24 14.44
CA MET A 1 -16.71 -14.61 15.43
C MET A 1 -15.36 -15.32 15.56
N GLU A 2 -15.24 -16.59 15.97
CA GLU A 2 -13.91 -17.26 16.01
C GLU A 2 -13.27 -17.44 14.62
N SER A 3 -14.09 -17.75 13.60
CA SER A 3 -13.63 -17.90 12.21
C SER A 3 -13.12 -16.61 11.57
N GLU A 4 -13.67 -15.44 11.95
CA GLU A 4 -13.29 -14.15 11.35
C GLU A 4 -11.98 -13.62 11.95
N LYS A 5 -11.78 -13.85 13.25
CA LYS A 5 -10.53 -13.51 13.94
C LYS A 5 -9.36 -14.31 13.36
N SER A 6 -9.56 -15.62 13.16
CA SER A 6 -8.56 -16.48 12.52
C SER A 6 -8.23 -16.05 11.09
N MET A 7 -9.22 -15.57 10.32
CA MET A 7 -8.97 -15.08 8.95
C MET A 7 -8.13 -13.80 8.95
N LYS A 8 -8.43 -12.84 9.84
CA LYS A 8 -7.66 -11.59 9.93
C LYS A 8 -6.21 -11.81 10.33
N GLU A 9 -5.97 -12.70 11.30
CA GLU A 9 -4.62 -13.11 11.72
C GLU A 9 -3.87 -13.77 10.57
N HIS A 10 -4.55 -14.62 9.77
CA HIS A 10 -3.95 -15.24 8.60
C HIS A 10 -3.59 -14.23 7.50
N ILE A 11 -4.45 -13.25 7.22
CA ILE A 11 -4.17 -12.19 6.24
C ILE A 11 -3.00 -11.30 6.69
N ASP A 12 -2.93 -10.95 7.97
CA ASP A 12 -1.81 -10.18 8.53
C ASP A 12 -0.48 -10.93 8.37
N GLU A 13 -0.47 -12.23 8.71
CA GLU A 13 0.70 -13.08 8.53
C GLU A 13 1.13 -13.18 7.06
N LEU A 14 0.18 -13.47 6.15
CA LEU A 14 0.45 -13.56 4.71
C LEU A 14 1.01 -12.24 4.15
N PHE A 15 0.39 -11.12 4.53
CA PHE A 15 0.83 -9.80 4.11
C PHE A 15 2.25 -9.50 4.61
N SER A 16 2.55 -9.79 5.88
CA SER A 16 3.90 -9.60 6.43
C SER A 16 4.94 -10.47 5.72
N ILE A 17 4.64 -11.75 5.48
CA ILE A 17 5.52 -12.67 4.75
C ILE A 17 5.82 -12.14 3.35
N GLU A 18 4.81 -11.65 2.65
CA GLU A 18 4.98 -11.10 1.31
C GLU A 18 5.87 -9.85 1.32
N ILE A 19 5.63 -8.89 2.22
CA ILE A 19 6.47 -7.69 2.35
C ILE A 19 7.90 -8.06 2.71
N ASP A 20 8.11 -9.04 3.60
CA ASP A 20 9.45 -9.54 3.94
C ASP A 20 10.14 -10.19 2.74
N GLY A 21 9.42 -11.01 1.96
CA GLY A 21 9.92 -11.63 0.74
C GLY A 21 10.39 -10.61 -0.29
N TRP A 22 9.60 -9.56 -0.52
CA TRP A 22 9.97 -8.45 -1.41
C TRP A 22 11.17 -7.65 -0.88
N CYS A 23 11.20 -7.32 0.42
CA CYS A 23 12.33 -6.63 1.02
C CYS A 23 13.63 -7.45 0.90
N TYR A 24 13.55 -8.76 1.15
CA TYR A 24 14.66 -9.68 0.97
C TYR A 24 15.12 -9.72 -0.50
N GLY A 25 14.19 -9.81 -1.44
CA GLY A 25 14.46 -9.80 -2.88
C GLY A 25 15.17 -8.53 -3.34
N ILE A 26 14.71 -7.35 -2.90
CA ILE A 26 15.34 -6.06 -3.22
C ILE A 26 16.76 -6.00 -2.64
N GLN A 27 16.92 -6.39 -1.37
CA GLN A 27 18.20 -6.29 -0.67
C GLN A 27 19.29 -7.20 -1.27
N ASN A 28 18.89 -8.38 -1.78
CA ASN A 28 19.79 -9.40 -2.31
C ASN A 28 19.78 -9.49 -3.83
N PHE A 29 19.16 -8.53 -4.52
CA PHE A 29 19.14 -8.52 -5.98
C PHE A 29 20.57 -8.40 -6.53
N PRO A 30 21.00 -9.29 -7.45
CA PRO A 30 22.38 -9.31 -7.94
C PRO A 30 22.72 -8.15 -8.87
N GLY A 31 21.70 -7.47 -9.42
CA GLY A 31 21.85 -6.32 -10.31
C GLY A 31 21.76 -4.97 -9.59
N GLU A 32 21.70 -3.91 -10.39
CA GLU A 32 21.52 -2.55 -9.87
C GLU A 32 20.05 -2.30 -9.50
N ILE A 33 19.82 -1.83 -8.27
CA ILE A 33 18.53 -1.30 -7.84
C ILE A 33 18.48 0.18 -8.23
N TYR A 34 17.41 0.57 -8.92
CA TYR A 34 17.13 1.96 -9.29
C TYR A 34 15.70 2.34 -8.86
N PRO A 35 15.37 3.64 -8.67
CA PRO A 35 14.06 4.06 -8.17
C PRO A 35 12.86 3.48 -8.93
N GLY A 36 12.96 3.42 -10.27
CA GLY A 36 11.90 2.86 -11.11
C GLY A 36 11.57 1.40 -10.80
N LEU A 37 12.56 0.58 -10.42
CA LEU A 37 12.36 -0.80 -10.00
C LEU A 37 11.63 -0.87 -8.66
N VAL A 38 11.98 -0.02 -7.70
CA VAL A 38 11.29 0.06 -6.41
C VAL A 38 9.81 0.41 -6.60
N HIS A 39 9.51 1.40 -7.45
CA HIS A 39 8.13 1.73 -7.79
C HIS A 39 7.40 0.62 -8.57
N ALA A 40 8.12 -0.16 -9.39
CA ALA A 40 7.54 -1.32 -10.05
C ALA A 40 7.13 -2.38 -9.03
N VAL A 41 8.00 -2.71 -8.06
CA VAL A 41 7.66 -3.63 -6.97
C VAL A 41 6.41 -3.16 -6.20
N ILE A 42 6.31 -1.87 -5.88
CA ILE A 42 5.13 -1.31 -5.20
C ILE A 42 3.86 -1.47 -6.05
N ARG A 43 3.95 -1.36 -7.38
CA ARG A 43 2.82 -1.64 -8.28
C ARG A 43 2.46 -3.12 -8.31
N GLU A 44 3.45 -4.02 -8.30
CA GLU A 44 3.21 -5.47 -8.24
C GLU A 44 2.51 -5.89 -6.93
N LEU A 45 2.71 -5.14 -5.84
CA LEU A 45 2.01 -5.31 -4.56
C LEU A 45 0.55 -4.81 -4.55
N ALA A 46 0.08 -4.17 -5.62
CA ALA A 46 -1.28 -3.62 -5.68
C ALA A 46 -2.40 -4.64 -5.37
N PRO A 47 -2.35 -5.90 -5.88
CA PRO A 47 -3.33 -6.92 -5.51
C PRO A 47 -3.33 -7.24 -4.02
N SER A 48 -2.16 -7.26 -3.37
CA SER A 48 -2.03 -7.53 -1.94
C SER A 48 -2.64 -6.42 -1.09
N PHE A 49 -2.44 -5.15 -1.48
CA PHE A 49 -3.13 -4.03 -0.84
C PHE A 49 -4.65 -4.10 -1.01
N ARG A 50 -5.12 -4.57 -2.18
CA ARG A 50 -6.55 -4.78 -2.43
C ARG A 50 -7.11 -5.86 -1.52
N VAL A 51 -6.46 -7.02 -1.44
CA VAL A 51 -6.87 -8.12 -0.55
C VAL A 51 -6.90 -7.69 0.91
N ALA A 52 -5.90 -6.91 1.35
CA ALA A 52 -5.89 -6.34 2.69
C ALA A 52 -7.14 -5.46 2.95
N LEU A 53 -7.49 -4.58 2.01
CA LEU A 53 -8.69 -3.74 2.14
C LEU A 53 -9.99 -4.55 2.13
N ASP A 54 -10.11 -5.54 1.24
CA ASP A 54 -11.31 -6.39 1.14
C ASP A 54 -11.54 -7.23 2.41
N HIS A 55 -10.51 -7.41 3.25
CA HIS A 55 -10.60 -8.11 4.55
C HIS A 55 -10.47 -7.17 5.75
N SER A 56 -10.61 -5.86 5.52
CA SER A 56 -10.57 -4.83 6.58
C SER A 56 -9.27 -4.86 7.39
N HIS A 57 -8.17 -5.26 6.75
CA HIS A 57 -6.83 -5.31 7.33
C HIS A 57 -6.13 -3.95 7.16
N ILE A 58 -5.83 -3.32 8.28
CA ILE A 58 -5.19 -2.00 8.35
C ILE A 58 -3.71 -2.21 8.68
N PHE A 59 -2.88 -2.35 7.66
CA PHE A 59 -1.43 -2.42 7.82
C PHE A 59 -0.81 -1.04 8.11
N ASP A 60 0.40 -1.01 8.66
CA ASP A 60 1.16 0.23 8.87
C ASP A 60 1.88 0.64 7.57
N VAL A 61 1.33 1.62 6.86
CA VAL A 61 1.89 2.13 5.60
C VAL A 61 3.28 2.73 5.83
N ILE A 62 3.51 3.35 6.98
CA ILE A 62 4.77 4.02 7.31
C ILE A 62 5.86 2.98 7.58
N ASP A 63 5.55 1.91 8.30
CA ASP A 63 6.48 0.80 8.54
C ASP A 63 6.83 0.06 7.25
N VAL A 64 5.83 -0.31 6.44
CA VAL A 64 6.06 -0.94 5.13
C VAL A 64 6.97 -0.05 4.26
N SER A 65 6.70 1.25 4.23
CA SER A 65 7.51 2.20 3.44
C SER A 65 8.95 2.30 3.94
N LYS A 66 9.17 2.27 5.25
CA LYS A 66 10.52 2.23 5.86
C LYS A 66 11.26 0.95 5.51
N ARG A 67 10.59 -0.20 5.58
CA ARG A 67 11.18 -1.51 5.27
C ARG A 67 11.63 -1.56 3.82
N ILE A 68 10.77 -1.13 2.89
CA ILE A 68 11.12 -1.07 1.46
C ILE A 68 12.25 -0.05 1.22
N SER A 69 12.18 1.15 1.82
CA SER A 69 13.24 2.15 1.68
C SER A 69 14.59 1.61 2.15
N ARG A 70 14.62 0.96 3.32
CA ARG A 70 15.83 0.34 3.88
C ARG A 70 16.35 -0.80 3.00
N ALA A 71 15.47 -1.68 2.52
CA ALA A 71 15.84 -2.77 1.61
C ALA A 71 16.47 -2.22 0.32
N ALA A 72 15.96 -1.11 -0.19
CA ALA A 72 16.51 -0.38 -1.33
C ALA A 72 17.70 0.54 -0.96
N LYS A 73 18.34 0.35 0.22
CA LYS A 73 19.47 1.15 0.71
C LYS A 73 19.19 2.66 0.72
N TYR A 74 17.96 3.04 1.04
CA TYR A 74 17.44 4.41 1.08
C TYR A 74 17.51 5.15 -0.27
N LEU A 75 17.58 4.41 -1.38
CA LEU A 75 17.59 4.97 -2.72
C LEU A 75 16.31 5.76 -3.04
N VAL A 76 15.18 5.30 -2.48
CA VAL A 76 13.89 6.00 -2.53
C VAL A 76 13.48 6.35 -1.11
N HIS A 77 13.13 7.61 -0.88
CA HIS A 77 12.77 8.10 0.45
C HIS A 77 11.43 7.49 0.90
N GLU A 78 11.29 7.13 2.18
CA GLU A 78 10.09 6.50 2.74
C GLU A 78 8.79 7.27 2.40
N LYS A 79 8.82 8.60 2.50
CA LYS A 79 7.70 9.48 2.10
C LYS A 79 7.22 9.22 0.67
N GLU A 80 8.14 9.06 -0.27
CA GLU A 80 7.81 8.81 -1.68
C GLU A 80 7.19 7.43 -1.85
N ILE A 81 7.70 6.43 -1.11
CA ILE A 81 7.13 5.08 -1.07
C ILE A 81 5.71 5.10 -0.48
N CYS A 82 5.45 5.85 0.61
CA CYS A 82 4.12 6.01 1.18
C CYS A 82 3.12 6.48 0.11
N PHE A 83 3.46 7.55 -0.63
CA PHE A 83 2.59 8.05 -1.70
C PHE A 83 2.46 7.07 -2.88
N SER A 84 3.51 6.30 -3.17
CA SER A 84 3.47 5.27 -4.20
C SER A 84 2.53 4.12 -3.82
N ILE A 85 2.50 3.72 -2.55
CA ILE A 85 1.56 2.72 -2.00
C ILE A 85 0.14 3.27 -2.06
N LEU A 86 -0.10 4.49 -1.56
CA LEU A 86 -1.42 5.13 -1.64
C LEU A 86 -1.93 5.21 -3.08
N ALA A 87 -1.05 5.50 -4.03
CA ALA A 87 -1.40 5.56 -5.44
C ALA A 87 -1.86 4.20 -6.01
N GLN A 88 -1.60 3.07 -5.35
CA GLN A 88 -2.12 1.76 -5.72
C GLN A 88 -3.51 1.47 -5.13
N LEU A 89 -3.95 2.24 -4.12
CA LEU A 89 -5.23 1.97 -3.46
C LEU A 89 -6.42 2.30 -4.38
N PRO A 90 -7.46 1.46 -4.37
CA PRO A 90 -8.64 1.63 -5.22
C PRO A 90 -9.45 2.87 -4.85
N ASN A 91 -10.35 3.27 -5.74
CA ASN A 91 -11.39 4.25 -5.42
C ASN A 91 -12.32 3.68 -4.32
N PRO A 92 -12.66 4.44 -3.27
CA PRO A 92 -13.56 3.98 -2.21
C PRO A 92 -14.92 3.49 -2.71
N SER A 93 -15.40 3.97 -3.87
CA SER A 93 -16.70 3.55 -4.41
C SER A 93 -16.78 2.08 -4.85
N ILE A 94 -15.64 1.39 -4.97
CA ILE A 94 -15.58 -0.04 -5.33
C ILE A 94 -15.22 -0.93 -4.14
N LEU A 95 -15.31 -0.39 -2.93
CA LEU A 95 -15.14 -1.09 -1.65
C LEU A 95 -16.47 -1.10 -0.90
N ASP A 96 -16.66 -2.11 -0.07
CA ASP A 96 -17.75 -2.14 0.91
C ASP A 96 -17.48 -1.19 2.09
N GLU A 97 -18.40 -1.13 3.06
CA GLU A 97 -18.28 -0.19 4.18
C GLU A 97 -17.03 -0.44 5.03
N GLU A 98 -16.70 -1.71 5.30
CA GLU A 98 -15.52 -2.03 6.10
C GLU A 98 -14.22 -1.73 5.35
N GLY A 99 -14.16 -2.04 4.04
CA GLY A 99 -13.01 -1.71 3.19
C GLY A 99 -12.83 -0.19 3.04
N GLN A 100 -13.92 0.58 2.94
CA GLN A 100 -13.87 2.05 2.94
C GLN A 100 -13.31 2.59 4.26
N TYR A 101 -13.72 2.00 5.39
CA TYR A 101 -13.18 2.35 6.70
C TYR A 101 -11.68 2.05 6.80
N ALA A 102 -11.24 0.85 6.38
CA ALA A 102 -9.83 0.49 6.36
C ALA A 102 -9.00 1.43 5.46
N LEU A 103 -9.52 1.75 4.27
CA LEU A 103 -8.89 2.70 3.35
C LEU A 103 -8.72 4.08 4.01
N ALA A 104 -9.75 4.60 4.69
CA ALA A 104 -9.68 5.88 5.38
C ALA A 104 -8.56 5.89 6.45
N GLN A 105 -8.46 4.80 7.24
CA GLN A 105 -7.41 4.65 8.25
C GLN A 105 -6.00 4.64 7.65
N LEU A 106 -5.80 3.95 6.51
CA LEU A 106 -4.50 3.95 5.81
C LEU A 106 -4.13 5.35 5.29
N ILE A 107 -5.11 6.09 4.77
CA ILE A 107 -4.90 7.47 4.28
C ILE A 107 -4.54 8.40 5.43
N ASP A 108 -5.23 8.28 6.57
CA ASP A 108 -5.00 9.11 7.74
C ASP A 108 -3.59 8.92 8.32
N GLN A 109 -3.03 7.70 8.32
CA GLN A 109 -1.64 7.45 8.73
C GLN A 109 -0.66 8.33 7.94
N VAL A 110 -0.82 8.38 6.61
CA VAL A 110 0.07 9.15 5.72
C VAL A 110 -0.22 10.64 5.79
N GLU A 111 -1.49 11.04 5.90
CA GLU A 111 -1.89 12.45 6.07
C GLU A 111 -1.29 13.04 7.35
N GLN A 112 -1.42 12.34 8.48
CA GLN A 112 -0.85 12.77 9.77
C GLN A 112 0.68 12.87 9.73
N LYS A 113 1.35 11.95 9.02
CA LYS A 113 2.82 11.91 8.97
C LYS A 113 3.43 12.89 7.97
N HIS A 114 2.79 13.11 6.82
CA HIS A 114 3.40 13.78 5.67
C HIS A 114 2.55 14.89 5.04
N GLY A 115 1.25 14.93 5.31
CA GLY A 115 0.28 15.87 4.72
C GLY A 115 0.03 15.67 3.23
N GLY A 116 -1.18 16.02 2.77
CA GLY A 116 -1.54 16.07 1.34
C GLY A 116 -1.80 14.71 0.68
N ALA A 117 -1.94 13.63 1.45
CA ALA A 117 -2.38 12.31 1.00
C ALA A 117 -3.80 12.38 0.44
N LEU A 118 -4.73 12.96 1.21
CA LEU A 118 -6.14 13.05 0.82
C LEU A 118 -6.31 13.84 -0.48
N VAL A 119 -5.65 14.99 -0.60
CA VAL A 119 -5.73 15.85 -1.80
C VAL A 119 -5.21 15.13 -3.05
N ARG A 120 -4.13 14.34 -2.93
CA ARG A 120 -3.57 13.58 -4.05
C ARG A 120 -4.51 12.47 -4.51
N LEU A 121 -5.09 11.72 -3.56
CA LEU A 121 -6.02 10.64 -3.86
C LEU A 121 -7.34 11.16 -4.44
N GLN A 122 -7.88 12.24 -3.90
CA GLN A 122 -9.07 12.88 -4.47
C GLN A 122 -8.86 13.30 -5.93
N LYS A 123 -7.69 13.86 -6.26
CA LYS A 123 -7.32 14.17 -7.66
C LYS A 123 -7.28 12.89 -8.49
N LYS A 124 -6.57 11.86 -8.05
CA LYS A 124 -6.47 10.56 -8.74
C LYS A 124 -7.86 9.99 -9.06
N TRP A 125 -8.72 9.83 -8.04
CA TRP A 125 -10.04 9.24 -8.21
C TRP A 125 -10.98 10.12 -9.04
N ALA A 126 -10.82 11.45 -9.01
CA ALA A 126 -11.57 12.33 -9.91
C ALA A 126 -11.21 12.10 -11.39
N TRP A 127 -9.94 11.82 -11.70
CA TRP A 127 -9.51 11.45 -13.05
C TRP A 127 -10.04 10.08 -13.47
N GLU A 128 -10.04 9.09 -12.58
CA GLU A 128 -10.58 7.76 -12.85
C GLU A 128 -12.08 7.81 -13.19
N ARG A 129 -12.88 8.52 -12.38
CA ARG A 129 -14.32 8.71 -12.66
C ARG A 129 -14.58 9.39 -14.01
N LYS A 130 -13.74 10.37 -14.38
CA LYS A 130 -13.85 11.02 -15.70
C LYS A 130 -13.55 10.05 -16.84
N LYS A 131 -12.59 9.15 -16.65
CA LYS A 131 -12.22 8.14 -17.64
C LYS A 131 -13.30 7.07 -17.81
N GLU A 132 -13.99 6.70 -16.73
CA GLU A 132 -15.09 5.74 -16.76
C GLU A 132 -16.37 6.30 -17.41
N ALA A 133 -16.55 7.63 -17.36
CA ALA A 133 -17.70 8.31 -17.94
C ALA A 133 -17.53 8.68 -19.44
N ALA A 134 -16.33 8.51 -19.99
CA ALA A 134 -15.96 8.84 -21.38
C ALA A 134 -15.95 7.59 -22.26
#